data_AF-A0A420M6B6-F1
#
_entry.id   AF-A0A420M6B6-F1
#
_cell.length_a   1.000
_cell.length_b   1.000
_cell.length_c   1.000
_cell.angle_alpha   90.00
_cell.angle_beta   90.00
_cell.angle_gamma   90.00
#
_symmetry.space_group_name_H-M   'P 1'
#
loop_
_entity.id
_entity.type
_entity.pdbx_description
1 polymer ?
#
loop_
_entity_poly.entity_id
_entity_poly.type
_entity_poly.pdbx_seq_one_letter_code
_entity_poly.pdbx_strand_id
1 'polypeptide(L)'
;MSSYALPRSGDDDDGGAGDTDIDLKRILAAAESTLRDAYKLCSDKSPDRKMTQQRAKRLSNFRSDDSHMSSAKASKFRSFKNESSLTSYFRITKQLLAYYYRVVYCEDGHFTRGGENHVVPQDIIETTPLQRQAMEDVIRNFNSNLSALTWTAQLILFDFVCFQKQDDEDGIPDLLDQICKKYFQQMAETPFGHVLQWRLYLFAASRTSLAKHQARWSLDGETVDYMGTKLHMKQVTQLVESEFRQAHSLLYDELLFGMRDVAPIEAWRLHDDLDVDHYGASWLTDERNREILAGTHDALLRQIEGRADLRQVFVRPDPNGGVRLCPKAIAIYEAHVQEFLKRILTPISVPSGPPLRSPELLPITCINTGARRRSVFLWEKMVMIYVRYSKSQEQTGEEKDNIRFLPP
;
A
#
# COMPACT_ATOMS: atom_id res chain seq x y z
N MET A 1 -8.50 -18.11 -2.55
CA MET A 1 -9.06 -17.25 -1.49
C MET A 1 -10.28 -17.93 -0.90
N SER A 2 -10.11 -18.65 0.21
CA SER A 2 -11.20 -19.01 1.11
C SER A 2 -10.87 -18.28 2.41
N SER A 3 -11.54 -17.16 2.68
CA SER A 3 -11.52 -16.58 4.01
C SER A 3 -12.17 -17.62 4.91
N TYR A 4 -11.47 -18.08 5.94
CA TYR A 4 -12.14 -18.74 7.05
C TYR A 4 -13.11 -17.70 7.64
N ALA A 5 -14.36 -17.73 7.19
CA ALA A 5 -15.42 -16.95 7.77
C ALA A 5 -15.69 -17.57 9.14
N LEU A 6 -15.60 -16.75 10.18
CA LEU A 6 -16.00 -17.19 11.52
C LEU A 6 -17.44 -17.73 11.45
N PRO A 7 -17.77 -18.81 12.18
CA PRO A 7 -19.13 -19.33 12.21
C PRO A 7 -20.11 -18.19 12.54
N ARG A 8 -21.08 -17.98 11.66
CA ARG A 8 -22.29 -17.24 12.01
C ARG A 8 -23.15 -18.23 12.78
N SER A 9 -23.58 -17.84 13.98
CA SER A 9 -24.52 -18.63 14.79
C SER A 9 -25.74 -18.93 13.94
N GLY A 10 -26.10 -20.22 13.87
CA GLY A 10 -27.26 -20.71 13.14
C GLY A 10 -28.55 -20.07 13.62
N ASP A 11 -29.48 -19.94 12.69
CA ASP A 11 -30.88 -19.68 12.98
C ASP A 11 -31.45 -20.84 13.81
N ASP A 12 -32.36 -20.46 14.71
CA ASP A 12 -33.32 -21.28 15.47
C ASP A 12 -32.87 -21.90 16.81
N ASP A 13 -33.28 -21.15 17.85
CA ASP A 13 -34.05 -21.56 19.03
C ASP A 13 -33.36 -21.65 20.41
N ASP A 14 -34.09 -21.06 21.36
CA ASP A 14 -34.00 -21.04 22.82
C ASP A 14 -32.96 -20.14 23.56
N GLY A 15 -33.44 -18.97 24.00
CA GLY A 15 -33.28 -18.49 25.38
C GLY A 15 -31.97 -17.86 25.88
N GLY A 16 -30.81 -18.08 25.25
CA GLY A 16 -29.50 -17.67 25.82
C GLY A 16 -28.55 -16.85 24.92
N ALA A 17 -28.80 -16.77 23.61
CA ALA A 17 -27.83 -16.27 22.64
C ALA A 17 -27.83 -14.73 22.41
N GLY A 18 -28.83 -14.01 22.93
CA GLY A 18 -28.97 -12.57 22.72
C GLY A 18 -27.94 -11.72 23.48
N ASP A 19 -27.61 -12.12 24.71
CA ASP A 19 -26.76 -11.32 25.62
C ASP A 19 -25.26 -11.45 25.30
N THR A 20 -24.84 -12.66 24.91
CA THR A 20 -23.44 -12.96 24.58
C THR A 20 -22.93 -12.23 23.34
N ASP A 21 -23.76 -12.01 22.32
CA ASP A 21 -23.37 -11.22 21.14
C ASP A 21 -23.41 -9.70 21.41
N ILE A 22 -24.26 -9.25 22.34
CA ILE A 22 -24.25 -7.85 22.82
C ILE A 22 -22.94 -7.55 23.55
N ASP A 23 -22.53 -8.43 24.46
CA ASP A 23 -21.29 -8.25 25.21
C ASP A 23 -20.06 -8.33 24.33
N LEU A 24 -20.02 -9.25 23.35
CA LEU A 24 -18.95 -9.25 22.36
C LEU A 24 -18.90 -7.93 21.58
N LYS A 25 -20.04 -7.41 21.13
CA LYS A 25 -20.08 -6.11 20.43
C LYS A 25 -19.54 -4.98 21.30
N ARG A 26 -19.89 -4.95 22.59
CA ARG A 26 -19.38 -3.97 23.56
C ARG A 26 -17.88 -4.11 23.76
N ILE A 27 -17.37 -5.34 23.94
CA ILE A 27 -15.93 -5.62 24.08
C ILE A 27 -15.16 -5.15 22.84
N LEU A 28 -15.65 -5.47 21.63
CA LEU A 28 -14.99 -5.08 20.40
C LEU A 28 -15.01 -3.56 20.16
N ALA A 29 -16.09 -2.88 20.55
CA ALA A 29 -16.19 -1.42 20.48
C ALA A 29 -15.25 -0.75 21.49
N ALA A 30 -15.22 -1.23 22.74
CA ALA A 30 -14.31 -0.75 23.77
C ALA A 30 -12.84 -0.97 23.35
N ALA A 31 -12.51 -2.15 22.84
CA ALA A 31 -11.17 -2.46 22.34
C ALA A 31 -10.75 -1.52 21.20
N GLU A 32 -11.63 -1.24 20.23
CA GLU A 32 -11.33 -0.26 19.17
C GLU A 32 -11.05 1.13 19.75
N SER A 33 -11.86 1.60 20.71
CA SER A 33 -11.65 2.89 21.35
C SER A 33 -10.31 2.95 22.08
N THR A 34 -10.02 1.96 22.93
CA THR A 34 -8.76 1.85 23.67
C THR A 34 -7.56 1.83 22.73
N LEU A 35 -7.63 1.08 21.62
CA LEU A 35 -6.56 1.04 20.64
C LEU A 35 -6.34 2.38 19.94
N ARG A 36 -7.40 3.13 19.66
CA ARG A 36 -7.29 4.49 19.10
C ARG A 36 -6.73 5.48 20.09
N ASP A 37 -7.13 5.40 21.35
CA ASP A 37 -6.61 6.26 22.42
C ASP A 37 -5.13 5.97 22.69
N ALA A 38 -4.74 4.69 22.80
CA ALA A 38 -3.35 4.28 22.89
C ALA A 38 -2.51 4.78 21.69
N TYR A 39 -3.07 4.78 20.48
CA TYR A 39 -2.39 5.32 19.30
C TYR A 39 -2.12 6.82 19.36
N LYS A 40 -2.97 7.61 20.04
CA LYS A 40 -2.72 9.04 20.24
C LYS A 40 -1.43 9.29 21.02
N LEU A 41 -1.05 8.40 21.95
CA LEU A 41 0.22 8.52 22.68
C LEU A 41 1.45 8.28 21.77
N CYS A 42 1.25 7.61 20.63
CA CYS A 42 2.33 7.26 19.69
C CYS A 42 2.40 8.15 18.45
N SER A 43 1.26 8.67 17.98
CA SER A 43 1.14 9.38 16.72
C SER A 43 1.90 10.70 16.72
N ASP A 44 2.69 10.95 15.66
CA ASP A 44 3.41 12.21 15.48
C ASP A 44 2.46 13.42 15.32
N LYS A 45 1.19 13.19 14.98
CA LYS A 45 0.17 14.22 14.78
C LYS A 45 -0.65 14.52 16.04
N SER A 46 -0.40 13.79 17.13
CA SER A 46 -1.18 13.93 18.37
C SER A 46 -0.54 14.97 19.29
N PRO A 47 -1.33 15.88 19.88
CA PRO A 47 -0.84 16.78 20.93
C PRO A 47 -0.45 16.01 22.20
N ASP A 48 -1.06 14.84 22.44
CA ASP A 48 -0.84 14.01 23.63
C ASP A 48 0.31 13.00 23.44
N ARG A 49 1.18 13.24 22.46
CA ARG A 49 2.25 12.31 22.11
C ARG A 49 3.24 12.15 23.27
N LYS A 50 3.39 10.91 23.75
CA LYS A 50 4.42 10.50 24.71
C LYS A 50 5.53 9.65 24.09
N MET A 51 5.38 9.20 22.85
CA MET A 51 6.39 8.34 22.19
C MET A 51 7.64 9.12 21.74
N THR A 52 8.78 8.83 22.36
CA THR A 52 10.11 9.34 21.97
C THR A 52 10.93 8.26 21.27
N GLN A 53 12.03 8.63 20.58
CA GLN A 53 12.91 7.65 19.95
C GLN A 53 13.52 6.65 20.94
N GLN A 54 13.84 7.10 22.15
CA GLN A 54 14.36 6.25 23.22
C GLN A 54 13.30 5.25 23.69
N ARG A 55 12.07 5.72 23.96
CA ARG A 55 10.94 4.87 24.35
C ARG A 55 10.62 3.84 23.25
N ALA A 56 10.63 4.25 21.97
CA ALA A 56 10.43 3.37 20.82
C ALA A 56 11.51 2.29 20.66
N LYS A 57 12.76 2.60 21.01
CA LYS A 57 13.87 1.64 20.99
C LYS A 57 13.71 0.60 22.10
N ARG A 58 13.42 1.04 23.33
CA ARG A 58 13.16 0.16 24.48
C ARG A 58 11.97 -0.76 24.23
N LEU A 59 10.87 -0.20 23.69
CA LEU A 59 9.66 -0.93 23.34
C LEU A 59 9.86 -2.01 22.27
N SER A 60 10.95 -2.00 21.48
CA SER A 60 11.24 -3.05 20.49
C SER A 60 12.40 -3.95 20.86
N ASN A 61 12.90 -3.84 22.09
CA ASN A 61 14.03 -4.62 22.58
C ASN A 61 13.58 -5.98 23.15
N PHE A 62 13.15 -6.88 22.26
CA PHE A 62 12.56 -8.17 22.62
C PHE A 62 13.50 -9.37 22.52
N ARG A 63 14.70 -9.15 21.99
CA ARG A 63 15.70 -10.19 21.76
C ARG A 63 16.61 -10.21 22.97
N SER A 64 16.50 -11.26 23.78
CA SER A 64 17.42 -11.51 24.88
C SER A 64 18.82 -11.77 24.29
N ASP A 65 19.81 -10.99 24.74
CA ASP A 65 21.25 -11.14 24.48
C ASP A 65 21.67 -11.60 23.07
N ASP A 66 21.68 -10.68 22.10
CA ASP A 66 22.57 -10.76 20.94
C ASP A 66 23.69 -9.72 21.10
N SER A 67 24.71 -10.07 21.87
CA SER A 67 25.99 -9.31 21.95
C SER A 67 26.73 -9.26 20.60
N HIS A 68 26.25 -9.94 19.56
CA HIS A 68 26.84 -9.99 18.22
C HIS A 68 26.09 -9.23 17.13
N MET A 69 24.89 -8.68 17.40
CA MET A 69 24.22 -7.76 16.47
C MET A 69 24.29 -6.35 17.02
N SER A 70 25.04 -5.46 16.36
CA SER A 70 25.13 -4.04 16.75
C SER A 70 23.74 -3.47 17.06
N SER A 71 23.57 -2.90 18.26
CA SER A 71 22.36 -2.20 18.74
C SER A 71 21.76 -1.19 17.73
N ALA A 72 22.54 -0.77 16.74
CA ALA A 72 22.13 0.08 15.62
C ALA A 72 21.17 -0.59 14.60
N LYS A 73 21.04 -1.93 14.58
CA LYS A 73 20.23 -2.68 13.60
C LYS A 73 18.90 -3.24 14.13
N ALA A 74 18.61 -3.11 15.43
CA ALA A 74 17.31 -3.48 15.97
C ALA A 74 16.23 -2.53 15.43
N SER A 75 15.19 -3.06 14.78
CA SER A 75 14.12 -2.22 14.24
C SER A 75 13.40 -1.51 15.37
N LYS A 76 13.44 -0.16 15.39
CA LYS A 76 12.67 0.67 16.32
C LYS A 76 11.16 0.39 16.18
N PHE A 77 10.40 0.64 17.24
CA PHE A 77 8.93 0.60 17.17
C PHE A 77 8.48 1.62 16.12
N ARG A 78 7.61 1.17 15.21
CA ARG A 78 7.07 2.02 14.13
C ARG A 78 5.89 2.80 14.69
N SER A 79 6.16 3.99 15.23
CA SER A 79 5.15 4.85 15.85
C SER A 79 4.08 5.29 14.86
N PHE A 80 4.46 5.62 13.63
CA PHE A 80 3.53 6.03 12.58
C PHE A 80 2.95 4.84 11.82
N LYS A 81 1.62 4.83 11.67
CA LYS A 81 0.88 3.96 10.77
C LYS A 81 -0.15 4.77 9.98
N ASN A 82 -0.25 4.50 8.69
CA ASN A 82 -1.33 5.04 7.86
C ASN A 82 -2.69 4.42 8.27
N GLU A 83 -3.79 5.12 7.95
CA GLU A 83 -5.13 4.74 8.43
C GLU A 83 -5.57 3.36 7.94
N SER A 84 -5.22 2.97 6.71
CA SER A 84 -5.56 1.65 6.18
C SER A 84 -4.84 0.53 6.93
N SER A 85 -3.57 0.74 7.30
CA SER A 85 -2.81 -0.21 8.12
C SER A 85 -3.35 -0.28 9.54
N LEU A 86 -3.66 0.85 10.18
CA LEU A 86 -4.29 0.90 11.51
C LEU A 86 -5.60 0.11 11.54
N THR A 87 -6.49 0.41 10.60
CA THR A 87 -7.77 -0.28 10.45
C THR A 87 -7.57 -1.78 10.30
N SER A 88 -6.60 -2.20 9.48
CA SER A 88 -6.30 -3.63 9.31
C SER A 88 -5.74 -4.27 10.59
N TYR A 89 -4.87 -3.59 11.33
CA TYR A 89 -4.23 -4.13 12.53
C TYR A 89 -5.23 -4.24 13.69
N PHE A 90 -6.07 -3.23 13.87
CA PHE A 90 -7.14 -3.26 14.87
C PHE A 90 -8.19 -4.31 14.52
N ARG A 91 -8.53 -4.48 13.24
CA ARG A 91 -9.37 -5.59 12.77
C ARG A 91 -8.80 -6.95 13.17
N ILE A 92 -7.51 -7.20 12.94
CA ILE A 92 -6.86 -8.47 13.30
C ILE A 92 -6.93 -8.72 14.81
N THR A 93 -6.71 -7.67 15.61
CA THR A 93 -6.79 -7.75 17.08
C THR A 93 -8.22 -8.07 17.55
N LYS A 94 -9.23 -7.41 16.96
CA LYS A 94 -10.65 -7.69 17.22
C LYS A 94 -11.05 -9.10 16.80
N GLN A 95 -10.51 -9.61 15.69
CA GLN A 95 -10.73 -11.00 15.28
C GLN A 95 -10.17 -11.99 16.30
N LEU A 96 -8.99 -11.69 16.87
CA LEU A 96 -8.43 -12.50 17.95
C LEU A 96 -9.31 -12.47 19.21
N LEU A 97 -9.77 -11.29 19.62
CA LEU A 97 -10.68 -11.15 20.77
C LEU A 97 -12.00 -11.89 20.55
N ALA A 98 -12.60 -11.76 19.35
CA ALA A 98 -13.81 -12.48 18.99
C ALA A 98 -13.61 -14.00 18.98
N TYR A 99 -12.44 -14.47 18.53
CA TYR A 99 -12.08 -15.88 18.60
C TYR A 99 -11.98 -16.36 20.06
N TYR A 100 -11.24 -15.64 20.90
CA TYR A 100 -11.14 -15.98 22.33
C TYR A 100 -12.52 -16.02 22.99
N TYR A 101 -13.33 -15.00 22.76
CA TYR A 101 -14.66 -14.90 23.35
C TYR A 101 -15.58 -16.05 22.90
N ARG A 102 -15.66 -16.30 21.58
CA ARG A 102 -16.61 -17.28 21.01
C ARG A 102 -16.15 -18.74 21.11
N VAL A 103 -14.84 -18.99 21.10
CA VAL A 103 -14.29 -20.34 20.90
C VAL A 103 -13.55 -20.84 22.14
N VAL A 104 -12.86 -19.94 22.86
CA VAL A 104 -12.02 -20.31 24.00
C VAL A 104 -12.73 -20.10 25.33
N TYR A 105 -13.54 -19.04 25.45
CA TYR A 105 -14.17 -18.61 26.70
C TYR A 105 -15.63 -19.09 26.86
N CYS A 106 -16.35 -19.43 25.79
CA CYS A 106 -17.70 -20.00 25.92
C CYS A 106 -17.68 -21.29 26.75
N GLU A 107 -18.70 -21.52 27.59
CA GLU A 107 -18.80 -22.69 28.47
C GLU A 107 -18.72 -24.04 27.70
N ASP A 108 -19.13 -24.06 26.43
CA ASP A 108 -19.02 -25.21 25.50
C ASP A 108 -17.81 -25.12 24.54
N GLY A 109 -16.78 -24.36 24.89
CA GLY A 109 -15.63 -24.08 24.04
C GLY A 109 -14.85 -25.33 23.61
N HIS A 110 -14.32 -25.33 22.39
CA HIS A 110 -13.56 -26.46 21.82
C HIS A 110 -12.25 -26.79 22.56
N PHE A 111 -11.86 -26.01 23.57
CA PHE A 111 -10.60 -26.13 24.30
C PHE A 111 -10.75 -26.58 25.76
N THR A 112 -11.95 -26.89 26.24
CA THR A 112 -12.16 -27.51 27.56
C THR A 112 -12.05 -29.04 27.49
N ARG A 113 -10.90 -29.54 28.00
CA ARG A 113 -10.52 -30.94 28.30
C ARG A 113 -10.53 -31.96 27.14
N GLY A 114 -9.34 -32.29 26.64
CA GLY A 114 -9.08 -33.55 25.92
C GLY A 114 -8.60 -34.65 26.87
N GLY A 115 -9.26 -35.80 26.87
CA GLY A 115 -8.78 -37.02 27.53
C GLY A 115 -7.59 -37.66 26.80
N GLU A 116 -6.87 -38.54 27.49
CA GLU A 116 -5.50 -39.02 27.17
C GLU A 116 -5.31 -39.75 25.81
N ASN A 117 -6.32 -39.91 24.97
CA ASN A 117 -6.24 -40.68 23.71
C ASN A 117 -6.57 -39.86 22.43
N HIS A 118 -6.23 -38.58 22.37
CA HIS A 118 -6.48 -37.76 21.18
C HIS A 118 -5.38 -37.92 20.12
N VAL A 119 -5.72 -38.51 18.97
CA VAL A 119 -4.84 -38.55 17.79
C VAL A 119 -4.69 -37.13 17.24
N VAL A 120 -3.45 -36.65 17.10
CA VAL A 120 -3.19 -35.28 16.66
C VAL A 120 -3.13 -35.20 15.12
N PRO A 121 -3.56 -34.10 14.49
CA PRO A 121 -3.66 -34.00 13.02
C PRO A 121 -2.36 -34.33 12.25
N GLN A 122 -1.21 -34.16 12.90
CA GLN A 122 0.11 -34.53 12.36
C GLN A 122 0.29 -36.03 12.11
N ASP A 123 -0.51 -36.89 12.74
CA ASP A 123 -0.40 -38.35 12.66
C ASP A 123 -1.15 -38.94 11.44
N ILE A 124 -1.94 -38.12 10.72
CA ILE A 124 -2.86 -38.56 9.66
C ILE A 124 -2.58 -37.87 8.31
N ILE A 125 -1.96 -36.69 8.32
CA ILE A 125 -1.94 -35.81 7.15
C ILE A 125 -0.58 -35.86 6.44
N GLU A 126 -0.53 -36.50 5.26
CA GLU A 126 0.50 -36.23 4.26
C GLU A 126 0.07 -35.08 3.35
N THR A 127 0.86 -34.00 3.32
CA THR A 127 0.47 -32.78 2.58
C THR A 127 0.58 -32.95 1.06
N THR A 128 -0.54 -32.82 0.37
CA THR A 128 -0.59 -32.72 -1.10
C THR A 128 0.08 -31.42 -1.60
N PRO A 129 0.45 -31.33 -2.90
CA PRO A 129 0.98 -30.09 -3.48
C PRO A 129 0.07 -28.86 -3.32
N LEU A 130 -1.26 -29.06 -3.35
CA LEU A 130 -2.25 -28.01 -3.18
C LEU A 130 -2.33 -27.54 -1.71
N GLN A 131 -2.25 -28.49 -0.78
CA GLN A 131 -2.15 -28.18 0.65
C GLN A 131 -0.82 -27.49 1.00
N ARG A 132 0.29 -27.83 0.33
CA ARG A 132 1.56 -27.09 0.47
C ARG A 132 1.44 -25.65 -0.01
N GLN A 133 0.77 -25.40 -1.13
CA GLN A 133 0.51 -24.04 -1.61
C GLN A 133 -0.44 -23.27 -0.67
N ALA A 134 -1.48 -23.92 -0.16
CA ALA A 134 -2.34 -23.34 0.87
C ALA A 134 -1.55 -23.02 2.16
N MET A 135 -0.62 -23.90 2.54
CA MET A 135 0.29 -23.68 3.67
C MET A 135 1.21 -22.48 3.42
N GLU A 136 1.74 -22.30 2.20
CA GLU A 136 2.55 -21.12 1.82
C GLU A 136 1.74 -19.81 1.90
N ASP A 137 0.50 -19.82 1.43
CA ASP A 137 -0.41 -18.67 1.52
C ASP A 137 -0.77 -18.36 2.98
N VAL A 138 -0.98 -19.40 3.79
CA VAL A 138 -1.16 -19.32 5.25
C VAL A 138 0.09 -18.71 5.89
N ILE A 139 1.29 -19.24 5.65
CA ILE A 139 2.56 -18.75 6.22
C ILE A 139 2.75 -17.25 5.93
N ARG A 140 2.48 -16.81 4.69
CA ARG A 140 2.61 -15.41 4.28
C ARG A 140 1.61 -14.50 4.99
N ASN A 141 0.35 -14.92 5.08
CA ASN A 141 -0.70 -14.18 5.76
C ASN A 141 -0.49 -14.15 7.29
N PHE A 142 -0.02 -15.24 7.88
CA PHE A 142 0.27 -15.33 9.31
C PHE A 142 1.45 -14.44 9.70
N ASN A 143 2.51 -14.35 8.88
CA ASN A 143 3.60 -13.39 9.14
C ASN A 143 3.10 -11.93 9.22
N SER A 144 2.15 -11.56 8.34
CA SER A 144 1.52 -10.24 8.39
C SER A 144 0.65 -10.07 9.64
N ASN A 145 -0.18 -11.07 9.96
CA ASN A 145 -1.07 -11.05 11.13
C ASN A 145 -0.30 -11.01 12.45
N LEU A 146 0.74 -11.84 12.60
CA LEU A 146 1.60 -11.82 13.79
C LEU A 146 2.35 -10.49 13.91
N SER A 147 2.74 -9.87 12.80
CA SER A 147 3.32 -8.51 12.83
C SER A 147 2.31 -7.46 13.30
N ALA A 148 1.04 -7.58 12.88
CA ALA A 148 -0.03 -6.72 13.36
C ALA A 148 -0.30 -6.92 14.86
N LEU A 149 -0.41 -8.16 15.32
CA LEU A 149 -0.59 -8.49 16.75
C LEU A 149 0.61 -8.03 17.60
N THR A 150 1.83 -8.21 17.08
CA THR A 150 3.04 -7.72 17.77
C THR A 150 2.96 -6.21 17.98
N TRP A 151 2.60 -5.48 16.92
CA TRP A 151 2.50 -4.02 16.96
C TRP A 151 1.37 -3.54 17.87
N THR A 152 0.20 -4.18 17.84
CA THR A 152 -0.92 -3.83 18.72
C THR A 152 -0.60 -4.12 20.19
N ALA A 153 0.05 -5.24 20.49
CA ALA A 153 0.46 -5.56 21.86
C ALA A 153 1.48 -4.53 22.38
N GLN A 154 2.42 -4.10 21.53
CA GLN A 154 3.34 -3.00 21.86
C GLN A 154 2.61 -1.70 22.17
N LEU A 155 1.56 -1.41 21.41
CA LEU A 155 0.74 -0.22 21.60
C LEU A 155 0.01 -0.23 22.96
N ILE A 156 -0.65 -1.34 23.29
CA ILE A 156 -1.36 -1.51 24.57
C ILE A 156 -0.38 -1.44 25.75
N LEU A 157 0.80 -2.06 25.63
CA LEU A 157 1.81 -2.03 26.68
C LEU A 157 2.29 -0.59 26.92
N PHE A 158 2.53 0.17 25.85
CA PHE A 158 2.97 1.55 25.98
C PHE A 158 1.91 2.43 26.65
N ASP A 159 0.65 2.27 26.28
CA ASP A 159 -0.49 2.93 26.91
C ASP A 159 -0.59 2.61 28.41
N PHE A 160 -0.52 1.32 28.76
CA PHE A 160 -0.51 0.88 30.15
C PHE A 160 0.64 1.52 30.95
N VAL A 161 1.85 1.59 30.40
CA VAL A 161 2.97 2.23 31.08
C VAL A 161 2.75 3.73 31.25
N CYS A 162 2.26 4.41 30.21
CA CYS A 162 1.97 5.83 30.29
C CYS A 162 0.89 6.14 31.33
N PHE A 163 -0.11 5.27 31.47
CA PHE A 163 -1.13 5.37 32.50
C PHE A 163 -0.55 5.18 33.91
N GLN A 164 0.26 4.14 34.13
CA GLN A 164 0.90 3.87 35.43
C GLN A 164 1.90 4.97 35.86
N LYS A 165 2.47 5.67 34.88
CA LYS A 165 3.48 6.72 35.08
C LYS A 165 2.97 8.10 34.69
N GLN A 166 1.66 8.32 34.76
CA GLN A 166 1.03 9.60 34.39
C GLN A 166 1.56 10.78 35.23
N ASP A 167 1.93 10.53 36.49
CA ASP A 167 2.47 11.53 37.43
C ASP A 167 4.01 11.53 37.51
N ASP A 168 4.69 10.63 36.78
CA ASP A 168 6.15 10.43 36.79
C ASP A 168 6.64 9.96 35.41
N GLU A 169 6.65 10.88 34.44
CA GLU A 169 7.04 10.55 33.06
C GLU A 169 8.50 10.11 32.91
N ASP A 170 9.37 10.54 33.82
CA ASP A 170 10.79 10.16 33.85
C ASP A 170 10.95 8.67 34.22
N GLY A 171 9.99 8.10 34.95
CA GLY A 171 9.93 6.67 35.25
C GLY A 171 9.39 5.76 34.12
N ILE A 172 8.88 6.33 33.02
CA ILE A 172 8.35 5.55 31.87
C ILE A 172 9.39 4.60 31.27
N PRO A 173 10.64 5.03 30.96
CA PRO A 173 11.62 4.16 30.33
C PRO A 173 11.97 2.93 31.16
N ASP A 174 12.03 3.06 32.48
CA ASP A 174 12.42 1.96 33.37
C ASP A 174 11.29 0.96 33.56
N LEU A 175 10.05 1.43 33.67
CA LEU A 175 8.87 0.55 33.70
C LEU A 175 8.67 -0.16 32.35
N LEU A 176 8.93 0.52 31.23
CA LEU A 176 8.95 -0.11 29.91
C LEU A 176 9.94 -1.27 29.86
N ASP A 177 11.19 -1.06 30.31
CA ASP A 177 12.20 -2.11 30.31
C ASP A 177 11.80 -3.28 31.21
N GLN A 178 11.23 -3.01 32.39
CA GLN A 178 10.77 -4.04 33.31
C GLN A 178 9.66 -4.91 32.71
N ILE A 179 8.62 -4.30 32.15
CA ILE A 179 7.48 -5.02 31.57
C ILE A 179 7.89 -5.71 30.27
N CYS A 180 8.70 -5.08 29.43
CA CYS A 180 9.21 -5.71 28.22
C CYS A 180 10.07 -6.94 28.54
N LYS A 181 10.93 -6.87 29.56
CA LYS A 181 11.70 -8.04 30.04
C LYS A 181 10.80 -9.15 30.56
N LYS A 182 9.75 -8.82 31.30
CA LYS A 182 8.86 -9.81 31.93
C LYS A 182 7.93 -10.50 30.92
N TYR A 183 7.36 -9.74 29.98
CA TYR A 183 6.26 -10.22 29.16
C TYR A 183 6.56 -10.27 27.67
N PHE A 184 7.46 -9.43 27.17
CA PHE A 184 7.69 -9.24 25.73
C PHE A 184 9.04 -9.78 25.25
N GLN A 185 9.64 -10.72 25.99
CA GLN A 185 10.84 -11.42 25.54
C GLN A 185 10.49 -12.61 24.66
N GLN A 186 11.30 -12.84 23.64
CA GLN A 186 11.13 -13.99 22.73
C GLN A 186 11.11 -15.34 23.46
N MET A 187 11.90 -15.51 24.52
CA MET A 187 11.99 -16.78 25.25
C MET A 187 11.06 -16.85 26.46
N ALA A 188 10.22 -15.84 26.69
CA ALA A 188 9.27 -15.87 27.79
C ALA A 188 8.09 -16.81 27.47
N GLU A 189 7.65 -17.59 28.45
CA GLU A 189 6.44 -18.43 28.38
C GLU A 189 5.16 -17.58 28.49
N THR A 190 5.04 -16.57 27.62
CA THR A 190 3.89 -15.67 27.55
C THR A 190 3.25 -15.78 26.18
N PRO A 191 1.97 -15.38 26.02
CA PRO A 191 1.32 -15.34 24.71
C PRO A 191 2.14 -14.54 23.68
N PHE A 192 2.78 -13.45 24.11
CA PHE A 192 3.63 -12.64 23.24
C PHE A 192 4.96 -13.32 22.89
N GLY A 193 5.60 -13.99 23.86
CA GLY A 193 6.80 -14.80 23.59
C GLY A 193 6.53 -15.87 22.52
N HIS A 194 5.40 -16.56 22.60
CA HIS A 194 4.96 -17.51 21.58
C HIS A 194 4.71 -16.83 20.22
N VAL A 195 4.02 -15.67 20.18
CA VAL A 195 3.83 -14.89 18.95
C VAL A 195 5.17 -14.51 18.30
N LEU A 196 6.17 -14.13 19.09
CA LEU A 196 7.51 -13.80 18.60
C LEU A 196 8.25 -15.03 18.05
N GLN A 197 8.19 -16.17 18.75
CA GLN A 197 8.81 -17.42 18.32
C GLN A 197 8.20 -17.92 17.00
N TRP A 198 6.86 -17.95 16.91
CA TRP A 198 6.16 -18.32 15.68
C TRP A 198 6.51 -17.40 14.53
N ARG A 199 6.56 -16.08 14.77
CA ARG A 199 6.97 -15.11 13.76
C ARG A 199 8.38 -15.40 13.25
N LEU A 200 9.34 -15.66 14.13
CA LEU A 200 10.72 -15.97 13.74
C LEU A 200 10.83 -17.28 12.97
N TYR A 201 10.14 -18.31 13.43
CA TYR A 201 10.05 -19.60 12.74
C TYR A 201 9.47 -19.42 11.34
N LEU A 202 8.35 -18.72 11.18
CA LEU A 202 7.73 -18.46 9.89
C LEU A 202 8.61 -17.57 8.98
N PHE A 203 9.37 -16.64 9.55
CA PHE A 203 10.38 -15.88 8.80
C PHE A 203 11.49 -16.79 8.28
N ALA A 204 12.04 -17.67 9.12
CA ALA A 204 13.06 -18.64 8.71
C ALA A 204 12.51 -19.58 7.63
N ALA A 205 11.34 -20.17 7.87
CA ALA A 205 10.65 -21.06 6.94
C ALA A 205 10.35 -20.39 5.59
N SER A 206 9.94 -19.11 5.58
CA SER A 206 9.70 -18.35 4.35
C SER A 206 10.96 -18.07 3.52
N ARG A 207 12.14 -18.03 4.17
CA ARG A 207 13.44 -17.83 3.49
C ARG A 207 13.98 -19.13 2.92
N THR A 208 13.69 -20.26 3.56
CA THR A 208 14.14 -21.60 3.13
C THR A 208 13.16 -22.30 2.18
N SER A 209 11.87 -21.96 2.22
CA SER A 209 10.94 -22.36 1.17
C SER A 209 11.42 -21.74 -0.15
N LEU A 210 11.70 -22.57 -1.16
CA LEU A 210 11.77 -22.14 -2.56
C LEU A 210 10.45 -21.44 -2.88
N ALA A 211 10.37 -20.14 -2.62
CA ALA A 211 9.13 -19.41 -2.72
C ALA A 211 8.66 -19.52 -4.16
N LYS A 212 7.56 -20.25 -4.38
CA LYS A 212 6.89 -20.28 -5.67
C LYS A 212 6.60 -18.84 -6.06
N HIS A 213 6.78 -18.54 -7.35
CA HIS A 213 6.62 -17.19 -7.91
C HIS A 213 7.71 -16.19 -7.50
N GLN A 214 8.93 -16.63 -7.17
CA GLN A 214 10.07 -15.70 -7.19
C GLN A 214 10.65 -15.60 -8.60
N ALA A 215 10.98 -14.37 -8.98
CA ALA A 215 11.81 -14.09 -10.14
C ALA A 215 13.20 -14.71 -9.90
N ARG A 216 13.64 -15.56 -10.81
CA ARG A 216 14.96 -16.20 -10.76
C ARG A 216 15.83 -15.57 -11.83
N TRP A 217 17.04 -15.21 -11.45
CA TRP A 217 18.05 -14.75 -12.39
C TRP A 217 18.82 -15.94 -12.93
N SER A 218 19.13 -15.93 -14.22
CA SER A 218 20.18 -16.76 -14.79
C SER A 218 21.52 -16.41 -14.12
N LEU A 219 22.47 -17.36 -14.17
CA LEU A 219 23.77 -17.20 -13.52
C LEU A 219 24.59 -16.04 -14.09
N ASP A 220 24.39 -15.71 -15.37
CA ASP A 220 24.99 -14.56 -16.05
C ASP A 220 24.33 -13.21 -15.69
N GLY A 221 23.19 -13.24 -14.99
CA GLY A 221 22.41 -12.05 -14.66
C GLY A 221 21.68 -11.41 -15.85
N GLU A 222 21.63 -12.06 -17.02
CA GLU A 222 21.03 -11.49 -18.24
C GLU A 222 19.55 -11.83 -18.43
N THR A 223 19.03 -12.87 -17.78
CA THR A 223 17.65 -13.34 -17.96
C THR A 223 16.94 -13.51 -16.62
N VAL A 224 15.72 -12.96 -16.54
CA VAL A 224 14.79 -13.19 -15.43
C VAL A 224 13.75 -14.21 -15.85
N ASP A 225 13.61 -15.30 -15.09
CA ASP A 225 12.50 -16.25 -15.19
C ASP A 225 11.48 -15.95 -14.09
N TYR A 226 10.27 -15.62 -14.48
CA TYR A 226 9.15 -15.45 -13.57
C TYR A 226 7.93 -16.19 -14.12
N MET A 227 7.42 -17.15 -13.34
CA MET A 227 6.21 -17.92 -13.71
C MET A 227 6.29 -18.59 -15.09
N GLY A 228 7.49 -19.05 -15.50
CA GLY A 228 7.70 -19.67 -16.81
C GLY A 228 7.84 -18.67 -17.96
N THR A 229 7.73 -17.37 -17.68
CA THR A 229 8.07 -16.30 -18.62
C THR A 229 9.53 -15.92 -18.41
N LYS A 230 10.33 -16.05 -19.46
CA LYS A 230 11.73 -15.63 -19.46
C LYS A 230 11.85 -14.28 -20.15
N LEU A 231 12.50 -13.33 -19.49
CA LEU A 231 12.76 -11.99 -20.00
C LEU A 231 14.25 -11.71 -19.94
N HIS A 232 14.87 -11.62 -21.11
CA HIS A 232 16.26 -11.23 -21.27
C HIS A 232 16.39 -9.70 -21.12
N MET A 233 17.47 -9.18 -20.54
CA MET A 233 17.66 -7.74 -20.32
C MET A 233 17.60 -6.93 -21.63
N LYS A 234 18.15 -7.46 -22.73
CA LYS A 234 17.96 -6.90 -24.09
C LYS A 234 16.49 -6.73 -24.50
N GLN A 235 15.60 -7.62 -24.07
CA GLN A 235 14.17 -7.53 -24.36
C GLN A 235 13.46 -6.47 -23.50
N VAL A 236 14.03 -6.07 -22.35
CA VAL A 236 13.51 -4.95 -21.55
C VAL A 236 13.61 -3.65 -22.33
N THR A 237 14.76 -3.38 -22.95
CA THR A 237 14.93 -2.19 -23.82
C THR A 237 13.98 -2.23 -25.01
N GLN A 238 13.84 -3.39 -25.66
CA GLN A 238 12.90 -3.58 -26.77
C GLN A 238 11.44 -3.37 -26.35
N LEU A 239 11.07 -3.80 -25.14
CA LEU A 239 9.76 -3.55 -24.58
C LEU A 239 9.52 -2.05 -24.39
N VAL A 240 10.46 -1.32 -23.78
CA VAL A 240 10.35 0.13 -23.60
C VAL A 240 10.19 0.84 -24.95
N GLU A 241 11.03 0.51 -25.94
CA GLU A 241 10.95 1.06 -27.29
C GLU A 241 9.62 0.72 -27.99
N SER A 242 9.15 -0.52 -27.83
CA SER A 242 7.89 -0.97 -28.42
C SER A 242 6.68 -0.24 -27.81
N GLU A 243 6.63 -0.14 -26.49
CA GLU A 243 5.55 0.56 -25.78
C GLU A 243 5.59 2.06 -26.07
N PHE A 244 6.78 2.66 -26.18
CA PHE A 244 6.94 4.05 -26.62
C PHE A 244 6.39 4.24 -28.04
N ARG A 245 6.77 3.38 -29.00
CA ARG A 245 6.29 3.47 -30.39
C ARG A 245 4.77 3.31 -30.50
N GLN A 246 4.19 2.39 -29.73
CA GLN A 246 2.74 2.20 -29.66
C GLN A 246 2.05 3.42 -29.04
N ALA A 247 2.56 3.96 -27.94
CA ALA A 247 2.04 5.19 -27.34
C ALA A 247 2.14 6.38 -28.30
N HIS A 248 3.24 6.50 -29.02
CA HIS A 248 3.46 7.54 -30.03
C HIS A 248 2.43 7.42 -31.17
N SER A 249 2.23 6.24 -31.74
CA SER A 249 1.21 6.03 -32.79
C SER A 249 -0.20 6.34 -32.26
N LEU A 250 -0.57 5.86 -31.07
CA LEU A 250 -1.86 6.19 -30.46
C LEU A 250 -2.04 7.70 -30.27
N LEU A 251 -1.01 8.40 -29.79
CA LEU A 251 -1.07 9.85 -29.62
C LEU A 251 -1.30 10.56 -30.95
N TYR A 252 -0.46 10.30 -31.95
CA TYR A 252 -0.49 11.06 -33.19
C TYR A 252 -1.63 10.63 -34.12
N ASP A 253 -1.84 9.33 -34.31
CA ASP A 253 -2.79 8.80 -35.29
C ASP A 253 -4.23 8.87 -34.76
N GLU A 254 -4.44 8.49 -33.49
CA GLU A 254 -5.77 8.38 -32.89
C GLU A 254 -6.17 9.62 -32.09
N LEU A 255 -5.36 10.04 -31.11
CA LEU A 255 -5.73 11.12 -30.18
C LEU A 255 -5.61 12.51 -30.80
N LEU A 256 -4.61 12.72 -31.66
CA LEU A 256 -4.42 13.94 -32.45
C LEU A 256 -5.03 13.80 -33.86
N PHE A 257 -5.78 12.74 -34.13
CA PHE A 257 -6.44 12.49 -35.42
C PHE A 257 -5.50 12.56 -36.65
N GLY A 258 -4.22 12.26 -36.52
CA GLY A 258 -3.23 12.37 -37.59
C GLY A 258 -2.89 13.81 -37.98
N MET A 259 -3.09 14.78 -37.08
CA MET A 259 -2.68 16.17 -37.28
C MET A 259 -1.19 16.28 -37.58
N ARG A 260 -0.83 16.96 -38.66
CA ARG A 260 0.56 17.23 -39.04
C ARG A 260 1.08 18.59 -38.54
N ASP A 261 0.17 19.50 -38.21
CA ASP A 261 0.50 20.89 -37.88
C ASP A 261 0.76 21.10 -36.38
N VAL A 262 0.51 20.08 -35.54
CA VAL A 262 0.86 20.11 -34.12
C VAL A 262 2.30 19.63 -33.99
N ALA A 263 3.24 20.58 -34.08
CA ALA A 263 4.64 20.30 -33.80
C ALA A 263 4.81 19.86 -32.32
N PRO A 264 5.67 18.87 -32.03
CA PRO A 264 6.02 18.54 -30.66
C PRO A 264 6.48 19.78 -29.91
N ILE A 265 5.85 20.06 -28.77
CA ILE A 265 6.29 21.15 -27.89
C ILE A 265 7.38 20.58 -26.99
N GLU A 266 8.61 20.90 -27.34
CA GLU A 266 9.76 20.52 -26.54
C GLU A 266 9.67 21.10 -25.12
N ALA A 267 9.88 20.25 -24.11
CA ALA A 267 9.78 20.62 -22.69
C ALA A 267 10.65 21.85 -22.34
N TRP A 268 11.82 21.98 -22.98
CA TRP A 268 12.75 23.09 -22.75
C TRP A 268 12.25 24.46 -23.20
N ARG A 269 11.20 24.51 -24.03
CA ARG A 269 10.59 25.76 -24.49
C ARG A 269 9.55 26.31 -23.52
N LEU A 270 9.10 25.49 -22.58
CA LEU A 270 8.06 25.85 -21.64
C LEU A 270 8.67 26.25 -20.29
N HIS A 271 8.05 27.24 -19.68
CA HIS A 271 8.30 27.66 -18.31
C HIS A 271 7.37 26.90 -17.35
N ASP A 272 7.89 26.52 -16.19
CA ASP A 272 7.06 25.96 -15.12
C ASP A 272 7.53 26.51 -13.78
N ASP A 273 6.57 26.96 -12.97
CA ASP A 273 6.82 27.48 -11.63
C ASP A 273 6.62 26.36 -10.60
N LEU A 274 7.74 25.96 -9.98
CA LEU A 274 7.78 24.93 -8.95
C LEU A 274 7.27 25.41 -7.59
N ASP A 275 6.86 26.65 -7.40
CA ASP A 275 6.32 27.13 -6.12
C ASP A 275 4.81 27.32 -6.18
N VAL A 276 4.21 27.25 -7.36
CA VAL A 276 2.77 27.43 -7.55
C VAL A 276 1.95 26.26 -7.01
N ASP A 277 1.00 26.56 -6.12
CA ASP A 277 0.13 25.62 -5.42
C ASP A 277 -1.37 25.84 -5.62
N HIS A 278 -1.78 26.91 -6.31
CA HIS A 278 -3.20 27.19 -6.53
C HIS A 278 -3.89 26.15 -7.42
N TYR A 279 -5.20 26.00 -7.23
CA TYR A 279 -6.05 25.07 -7.96
C TYR A 279 -5.97 25.31 -9.48
N GLY A 280 -5.83 24.24 -10.26
CA GLY A 280 -5.79 24.32 -11.72
C GLY A 280 -4.43 24.71 -12.30
N ALA A 281 -3.42 24.99 -11.47
CA ALA A 281 -2.13 25.44 -11.95
C ALA A 281 -1.24 24.34 -12.52
N SER A 282 -0.59 24.64 -13.64
CA SER A 282 0.54 23.90 -14.21
C SER A 282 1.28 24.77 -15.24
N TRP A 283 2.29 24.22 -15.92
CA TRP A 283 2.90 24.88 -17.09
C TRP A 283 1.88 25.23 -18.19
N LEU A 284 0.71 24.59 -18.21
CA LEU A 284 -0.36 24.90 -19.17
C LEU A 284 -1.05 26.24 -18.89
N THR A 285 -1.01 26.72 -17.65
CA THR A 285 -1.62 27.98 -17.22
C THR A 285 -0.60 29.07 -16.93
N ASP A 286 0.69 28.79 -17.14
CA ASP A 286 1.75 29.80 -17.01
C ASP A 286 1.67 30.80 -18.17
N GLU A 287 1.54 32.07 -17.82
CA GLU A 287 1.40 33.18 -18.76
C GLU A 287 2.57 33.27 -19.76
N ARG A 288 3.78 32.90 -19.33
CA ARG A 288 4.98 32.92 -20.17
C ARG A 288 4.90 31.92 -21.33
N ASN A 289 4.05 30.89 -21.21
CA ASN A 289 3.84 29.88 -22.24
C ASN A 289 2.70 30.23 -23.20
N ARG A 290 2.00 31.35 -23.00
CA ARG A 290 0.79 31.69 -23.79
C ARG A 290 1.03 31.68 -25.29
N GLU A 291 2.15 32.25 -25.76
CA GLU A 291 2.47 32.29 -27.20
C GLU A 291 2.72 30.90 -27.77
N ILE A 292 3.42 30.04 -27.03
CA ILE A 292 3.76 28.68 -27.46
C ILE A 292 2.53 27.77 -27.44
N LEU A 293 1.64 27.97 -26.47
CA LEU A 293 0.41 27.19 -26.30
C LEU A 293 -0.78 27.76 -27.08
N ALA A 294 -0.59 28.85 -27.82
CA ALA A 294 -1.65 29.51 -28.57
C ALA A 294 -2.33 28.54 -29.54
N GLY A 295 -3.66 28.41 -29.41
CA GLY A 295 -4.47 27.52 -30.25
C GLY A 295 -4.42 26.04 -29.88
N THR A 296 -3.72 25.64 -28.82
CA THR A 296 -3.71 24.22 -28.39
C THR A 296 -5.02 23.81 -27.70
N HIS A 297 -5.70 24.74 -27.01
CA HIS A 297 -6.89 24.47 -26.19
C HIS A 297 -8.08 23.89 -26.97
N ASP A 298 -8.30 24.34 -28.20
CA ASP A 298 -9.43 23.95 -29.05
C ASP A 298 -9.01 23.16 -30.30
N ALA A 299 -7.72 22.81 -30.44
CA ALA A 299 -7.15 22.21 -31.65
C ALA A 299 -7.90 20.96 -32.12
N LEU A 300 -8.27 20.07 -31.18
CA LEU A 300 -9.01 18.85 -31.48
C LEU A 300 -10.44 19.13 -31.98
N LEU A 301 -11.11 20.12 -31.39
CA LEU A 301 -12.44 20.54 -31.83
C LEU A 301 -12.37 21.14 -33.23
N ARG A 302 -11.37 21.99 -33.51
CA ARG A 302 -11.14 22.55 -34.85
C ARG A 302 -10.86 21.47 -35.90
N GLN A 303 -10.15 20.39 -35.54
CA GLN A 303 -10.01 19.23 -36.44
C GLN A 303 -11.32 18.52 -36.69
N ILE A 304 -12.07 18.25 -35.62
CA ILE A 304 -13.38 17.61 -35.73
C ILE A 304 -14.30 18.42 -36.63
N GLU A 305 -14.30 19.75 -36.54
CA GLU A 305 -15.10 20.65 -37.37
C GLU A 305 -14.58 20.80 -38.81
N GLY A 306 -13.26 20.88 -39.00
CA GLY A 306 -12.65 21.10 -40.30
C GLY A 306 -12.74 19.89 -41.24
N ARG A 307 -12.72 18.68 -40.67
CA ARG A 307 -12.65 17.42 -41.43
C ARG A 307 -14.02 16.76 -41.60
N ALA A 308 -14.40 16.49 -42.85
CA ALA A 308 -15.72 15.93 -43.17
C ALA A 308 -15.95 14.53 -42.56
N ASP A 309 -14.92 13.68 -42.57
CA ASP A 309 -14.92 12.35 -41.97
C ASP A 309 -15.08 12.42 -40.44
N LEU A 310 -14.31 13.30 -39.77
CA LEU A 310 -14.43 13.48 -38.32
C LEU A 310 -15.78 14.09 -37.92
N ARG A 311 -16.28 15.10 -38.65
CA ARG A 311 -17.62 15.65 -38.44
C ARG A 311 -18.69 14.57 -38.51
N GLN A 312 -18.63 13.71 -39.54
CA GLN A 312 -19.60 12.64 -39.70
C GLN A 312 -19.57 11.64 -38.53
N VAL A 313 -18.41 11.43 -37.91
CA VAL A 313 -18.27 10.53 -36.75
C VAL A 313 -18.70 11.22 -35.45
N PHE A 314 -18.19 12.42 -35.18
CA PHE A 314 -18.28 13.08 -33.88
C PHE A 314 -19.45 14.04 -33.74
N VAL A 315 -20.01 14.62 -34.81
CA VAL A 315 -21.02 15.67 -34.68
C VAL A 315 -22.42 15.12 -34.95
N ARG A 316 -23.37 15.44 -34.07
CA ARG A 316 -24.79 15.08 -34.21
C ARG A 316 -25.66 16.32 -34.01
N PRO A 317 -26.81 16.41 -34.67
CA PRO A 317 -27.79 17.45 -34.35
C PRO A 317 -28.28 17.25 -32.90
N ASP A 318 -28.44 18.37 -32.19
CA ASP A 318 -29.01 18.38 -30.85
C ASP A 318 -30.55 18.52 -30.94
N PRO A 319 -31.33 17.73 -30.19
CA PRO A 319 -32.80 17.87 -30.14
C PRO A 319 -33.29 19.27 -29.74
N ASN A 320 -32.51 20.01 -28.96
CA ASN A 320 -32.83 21.36 -28.47
C ASN A 320 -32.35 22.47 -29.43
N GLY A 321 -31.86 22.11 -30.61
CA GLY A 321 -31.21 23.01 -31.55
C GLY A 321 -29.71 23.09 -31.33
N GLY A 322 -28.95 23.22 -32.43
CA GLY A 322 -27.49 23.23 -32.43
C GLY A 322 -26.87 21.85 -32.70
N VAL A 323 -25.61 21.69 -32.30
CA VAL A 323 -24.82 20.48 -32.51
C VAL A 323 -24.25 19.98 -31.20
N ARG A 324 -24.13 18.66 -31.08
CA ARG A 324 -23.52 17.99 -29.94
C ARG A 324 -22.54 16.92 -30.39
N LEU A 325 -21.61 16.56 -29.49
CA LEU A 325 -20.70 15.45 -29.73
C LEU A 325 -21.44 14.10 -29.61
N CYS A 326 -21.08 13.16 -30.48
CA CYS A 326 -21.63 11.81 -30.51
C CYS A 326 -21.09 11.02 -29.30
N PRO A 327 -21.94 10.58 -28.36
CA PRO A 327 -21.47 9.89 -27.16
C PRO A 327 -20.67 8.61 -27.47
N LYS A 328 -21.04 7.90 -28.54
CA LYS A 328 -20.33 6.69 -28.97
C LYS A 328 -18.92 7.00 -29.50
N ALA A 329 -18.76 8.10 -30.24
CA ALA A 329 -17.45 8.52 -30.72
C ALA A 329 -16.55 8.97 -29.57
N ILE A 330 -17.11 9.69 -28.59
CA ILE A 330 -16.39 10.09 -27.37
C ILE A 330 -15.96 8.87 -26.56
N ALA A 331 -16.83 7.86 -26.38
CA ALA A 331 -16.46 6.63 -25.69
C ALA A 331 -15.31 5.86 -26.37
N ILE A 332 -15.27 5.84 -27.71
CA ILE A 332 -14.17 5.23 -28.47
C ILE A 332 -12.88 6.05 -28.29
N TYR A 333 -12.98 7.38 -28.37
CA TYR A 333 -11.84 8.26 -28.13
C TYR A 333 -11.29 8.09 -26.70
N GLU A 334 -12.15 8.04 -25.69
CA GLU A 334 -11.75 7.79 -24.30
C GLU A 334 -11.08 6.42 -24.13
N ALA A 335 -11.52 5.38 -24.85
CA ALA A 335 -10.86 4.09 -24.85
C ALA A 335 -9.43 4.17 -25.41
N HIS A 336 -9.21 4.95 -26.48
CA HIS A 336 -7.87 5.23 -27.00
C HIS A 336 -7.02 6.02 -25.99
N VAL A 337 -7.61 6.97 -25.25
CA VAL A 337 -6.91 7.68 -24.16
C VAL A 337 -6.45 6.70 -23.08
N GLN A 338 -7.31 5.77 -22.65
CA GLN A 338 -6.94 4.77 -21.65
C GLN A 338 -5.84 3.82 -22.14
N GLU A 339 -5.90 3.39 -23.41
CA GLU A 339 -4.84 2.56 -23.98
C GLU A 339 -3.53 3.34 -24.08
N PHE A 340 -3.55 4.60 -24.54
CA PHE A 340 -2.37 5.48 -24.54
C PHE A 340 -1.76 5.59 -23.13
N LEU A 341 -2.57 5.94 -22.12
CA LEU A 341 -2.12 6.06 -20.73
C LEU A 341 -1.51 4.76 -20.19
N LYS A 342 -2.09 3.61 -20.53
CA LYS A 342 -1.53 2.30 -20.18
C LYS A 342 -0.17 2.06 -20.81
N ARG A 343 0.01 2.44 -22.08
CA ARG A 343 1.28 2.29 -22.81
C ARG A 343 2.39 3.18 -22.25
N ILE A 344 2.08 4.43 -21.84
CA ILE A 344 3.10 5.33 -21.29
C ILE A 344 3.65 4.90 -19.93
N LEU A 345 2.95 4.02 -19.20
CA LEU A 345 3.41 3.54 -17.89
C LEU A 345 4.78 2.85 -17.98
N THR A 346 5.04 2.09 -19.04
CA THR A 346 6.30 1.37 -19.22
C THR A 346 7.48 2.33 -19.45
N PRO A 347 7.42 3.28 -20.41
CA PRO A 347 8.43 4.33 -20.57
C PRO A 347 8.62 5.22 -19.34
N ILE A 348 7.61 5.41 -18.49
CA ILE A 348 7.75 6.18 -17.25
C ILE A 348 8.45 5.35 -16.16
N SER A 349 8.06 4.09 -15.99
CA SER A 349 8.41 3.28 -14.81
C SER A 349 9.71 2.50 -14.91
N VAL A 350 10.13 2.12 -16.13
CA VAL A 350 11.31 1.25 -16.34
C VAL A 350 12.63 2.02 -16.43
N PRO A 351 12.79 3.07 -17.27
CA PRO A 351 14.08 3.76 -17.40
C PRO A 351 14.36 4.75 -16.26
N SER A 352 13.32 5.26 -15.59
CA SER A 352 13.42 6.40 -14.67
C SER A 352 13.80 6.00 -13.23
N GLY A 353 14.60 4.94 -13.04
CA GLY A 353 15.03 4.40 -11.73
C GLY A 353 14.14 3.25 -11.20
N PRO A 354 14.30 2.83 -9.93
CA PRO A 354 13.56 1.71 -9.35
C PRO A 354 12.04 1.88 -9.52
N PRO A 355 11.25 0.87 -9.91
CA PRO A 355 9.86 1.07 -10.30
C PRO A 355 9.01 1.68 -9.18
N LEU A 356 8.15 2.63 -9.57
CA LEU A 356 7.12 3.18 -8.69
C LEU A 356 6.07 2.12 -8.38
N ARG A 357 5.53 2.13 -7.17
CA ARG A 357 4.38 1.26 -6.84
C ARG A 357 3.11 1.81 -7.47
N SER A 358 2.12 0.94 -7.68
CA SER A 358 0.82 1.32 -8.23
C SER A 358 0.18 2.55 -7.52
N PRO A 359 0.18 2.66 -6.17
CA PRO A 359 -0.36 3.84 -5.48
C PRO A 359 0.46 5.13 -5.66
N GLU A 360 1.69 5.02 -6.18
CA GLU A 360 2.60 6.16 -6.45
C GLU A 360 2.49 6.59 -7.91
N LEU A 361 2.34 5.62 -8.83
CA LEU A 361 2.35 5.81 -10.27
C LEU A 361 0.98 6.21 -10.83
N LEU A 362 -0.10 5.52 -10.43
CA LEU A 362 -1.43 5.75 -10.99
C LEU A 362 -2.09 7.09 -10.64
N PRO A 363 -1.81 7.74 -9.48
CA PRO A 363 -2.39 9.04 -9.16
C PRO A 363 -1.54 10.23 -9.58
N ILE A 364 -0.54 10.04 -10.46
CA ILE A 364 0.26 11.16 -11.00
C ILE A 364 -0.66 12.14 -11.73
N THR A 365 -0.55 13.41 -11.39
CA THR A 365 -1.31 14.50 -12.04
C THR A 365 -0.37 15.52 -12.66
N CYS A 366 -0.78 16.11 -13.78
CA CYS A 366 -0.09 17.22 -14.44
C CYS A 366 -0.63 18.61 -14.04
N ILE A 367 -1.74 18.66 -13.30
CA ILE A 367 -2.41 19.88 -12.88
C ILE A 367 -2.68 19.82 -11.37
N ASN A 368 -2.50 20.94 -10.67
CA ASN A 368 -2.82 21.05 -9.26
C ASN A 368 -4.33 20.81 -9.03
N THR A 369 -4.63 19.90 -8.11
CA THR A 369 -6.00 19.60 -7.66
C THR A 369 -6.20 20.17 -6.26
N GLY A 370 -7.44 20.45 -5.85
CA GLY A 370 -7.70 21.17 -4.59
C GLY A 370 -7.10 20.51 -3.35
N ALA A 371 -6.95 19.18 -3.34
CA ALA A 371 -6.36 18.44 -2.23
C ALA A 371 -4.87 18.10 -2.43
N ARG A 372 -4.33 18.23 -3.65
CA ARG A 372 -2.98 17.76 -4.00
C ARG A 372 -2.35 18.62 -5.09
N ARG A 373 -1.12 19.05 -4.82
CA ARG A 373 -0.22 19.59 -5.83
C ARG A 373 0.07 18.53 -6.92
N ARG A 374 0.30 18.99 -8.14
CA ARG A 374 0.67 18.15 -9.28
C ARG A 374 1.94 17.35 -9.01
N SER A 375 2.07 16.22 -9.71
CA SER A 375 3.24 15.35 -9.66
C SER A 375 4.19 15.54 -10.84
N VAL A 376 3.69 16.05 -11.97
CA VAL A 376 4.53 16.34 -13.15
C VAL A 376 4.93 17.81 -13.15
N PHE A 377 6.19 18.08 -13.46
CA PHE A 377 6.79 19.41 -13.55
C PHE A 377 7.74 19.49 -14.73
N LEU A 378 8.04 20.70 -15.19
CA LEU A 378 9.17 20.96 -16.08
C LEU A 378 10.31 21.58 -15.27
N TRP A 379 11.48 20.93 -15.30
CA TRP A 379 12.64 21.40 -14.57
C TRP A 379 13.91 21.11 -15.36
N GLU A 380 14.80 22.09 -15.46
CA GLU A 380 16.08 21.97 -16.19
C GLU A 380 15.90 21.34 -17.58
N LYS A 381 14.90 21.85 -18.33
CA LYS A 381 14.60 21.41 -19.71
C LYS A 381 14.03 19.99 -19.86
N MET A 382 13.72 19.31 -18.76
CA MET A 382 13.23 17.94 -18.73
C MET A 382 11.87 17.84 -18.05
N VAL A 383 11.14 16.75 -18.34
CA VAL A 383 9.93 16.40 -17.60
C VAL A 383 10.35 15.69 -16.30
N MET A 384 9.99 16.30 -15.18
CA MET A 384 10.23 15.80 -13.84
C MET A 384 8.93 15.21 -13.26
N ILE A 385 9.01 13.99 -12.74
CA ILE A 385 7.97 13.37 -11.92
C ILE A 385 8.41 13.41 -10.47
N TYR A 386 7.59 14.05 -9.64
CA TYR A 386 7.77 14.20 -8.21
C TYR A 386 6.62 13.53 -7.47
N VAL A 387 6.93 12.44 -6.77
CA VAL A 387 5.96 11.73 -5.93
C VAL A 387 6.43 11.63 -4.50
N ARG A 388 5.52 11.93 -3.56
CA ARG A 388 5.75 11.82 -2.12
C ARG A 388 5.17 10.52 -1.60
N TYR A 389 5.97 9.46 -1.62
CA TYR A 389 5.61 8.20 -0.99
C TYR A 389 6.86 7.42 -0.62
N SER A 390 7.00 7.04 0.65
CA SER A 390 8.07 6.14 1.05
C SER A 390 7.59 5.11 2.07
N LYS A 391 7.89 3.83 1.82
CA LYS A 391 7.73 2.74 2.81
C LYS A 391 8.54 3.00 4.08
N SER A 392 9.57 3.85 3.98
CA SER A 392 10.35 4.36 5.13
C SER A 392 9.63 5.40 5.96
N GLN A 393 8.54 6.02 5.50
CA GLN A 393 7.75 6.96 6.30
C GLN A 393 7.20 6.27 7.55
N GLU A 394 6.75 5.00 7.43
CA GLU A 394 6.38 4.17 8.59
C GLU A 394 7.53 3.91 9.56
N GLN A 395 8.78 4.07 9.13
CA GLN A 395 9.98 3.83 9.96
C GLN A 395 10.63 5.11 10.48
N THR A 396 10.48 6.22 9.76
CA THR A 396 11.22 7.47 9.98
C THR A 396 10.33 8.66 10.33
N GLY A 397 9.00 8.55 10.10
CA GLY A 397 8.06 9.66 10.25
C GLY A 397 8.15 10.69 9.11
N GLU A 398 9.18 10.63 8.28
CA GLU A 398 9.44 11.60 7.21
C GLU A 398 8.97 11.07 5.84
N GLU A 399 8.28 11.94 5.10
CA GLU A 399 8.08 11.73 3.66
C GLU A 399 9.43 11.90 2.96
N LYS A 400 9.79 10.93 2.12
CA LYS A 400 10.97 11.06 1.26
C LYS A 400 10.52 11.39 -0.15
N ASP A 401 11.22 12.35 -0.72
CA ASP A 401 11.08 12.74 -2.11
C ASP A 401 11.52 11.59 -3.03
N ASN A 402 10.69 11.27 -4.02
CA ASN A 402 11.01 10.33 -5.09
C ASN A 402 10.88 11.10 -6.40
N ILE A 403 12.02 11.66 -6.83
CA ILE A 403 12.16 12.50 -8.02
C ILE A 403 12.68 11.66 -9.17
N ARG A 404 12.11 11.87 -10.36
CA ARG A 404 12.49 11.18 -11.60
C ARG A 404 12.51 12.18 -12.73
N PHE A 405 13.46 12.01 -13.64
CA PHE A 405 13.47 12.69 -14.92
C PHE A 405 13.15 11.68 -16.01
N LEU A 406 12.18 12.02 -16.85
CA LEU A 406 11.88 11.20 -18.01
C LEU A 406 12.99 11.40 -19.06
N PRO A 407 13.40 10.34 -19.77
CA PRO A 407 14.33 10.47 -20.87
C PRO A 407 13.74 11.37 -21.98
N PRO A 408 14.59 12.12 -22.69
CA PRO A 408 14.17 12.99 -23.79
C PRO A 408 13.60 12.22 -24.98
#